data_AF-A0A954ECQ5-F1
#
_entry.id   AF-A0A954ECQ5-F1
#
_cell.length_a   1.000
_cell.length_b   1.000
_cell.length_c   1.000
_cell.angle_alpha   90.00
_cell.angle_beta   90.00
_cell.angle_gamma   90.00
#
_symmetry.space_group_name_H-M   'P 1'
#
loop_
_entity.id
_entity.type
_entity.pdbx_description
1 polymer ?
#
loop_
_entity_poly.entity_id
_entity_poly.type
_entity_poly.pdbx_seq_one_letter_code
_entity_poly.pdbx_strand_id
1 'polypeptide(L)'
;MTKPLSTVCPECHKQLQLKSESAVGKKVRCPQCKQPFTIKLEKQSPSSEADDDDEWLNDLEMSDSRRAEMDDLPPAPMPVRRQSSSKSEKKKANKTKESSAYQGGGLGLSLGPIGWILSGAIGALIGAGIWTGISVASGYEVGIIAWGIGGLVGFSVLLAAQDEANEITGIYAVLASIGSIMLGKVLTLYFLISTLIGGMTPFQPEINESYMIMNIADEIIEKKEAAGVEVTMPELDEDQELNFSDWSIHYPPGIWQEARIRWNSLTPEQQKAAKEETERETADARSELNSIMFSPTMIFSTMTPMSAVWFILAGITAYRIGSNSQEDD
;
A
#
# COMPACT_ATOMS: atom_id res chain seq x y z
N MET A 1 14.72 12.30 -20.04
CA MET A 1 16.13 11.98 -19.72
C MET A 1 16.34 10.52 -20.03
N THR A 2 17.10 10.17 -21.07
CA THR A 2 17.32 8.78 -21.50
C THR A 2 18.27 8.08 -20.52
N LYS A 3 17.86 6.91 -20.01
CA LYS A 3 18.67 6.10 -19.08
C LYS A 3 19.94 5.63 -19.81
N PRO A 4 21.15 5.80 -19.26
CA PRO A 4 22.38 5.36 -19.92
C PRO A 4 22.39 3.83 -20.02
N LEU A 5 22.48 3.31 -21.25
CA LEU A 5 22.65 1.89 -21.51
C LEU A 5 24.10 1.49 -21.26
N SER A 6 24.32 0.37 -20.57
CA SER A 6 25.65 -0.19 -20.32
C SER A 6 25.77 -1.58 -20.94
N THR A 7 26.94 -1.90 -21.50
CA THR A 7 27.26 -3.21 -22.09
C THR A 7 28.66 -3.66 -21.66
N VAL A 8 28.93 -4.96 -21.68
CA VAL A 8 30.21 -5.55 -21.25
C VAL A 8 30.98 -6.03 -22.49
N CYS A 9 32.27 -5.68 -22.59
CA CYS A 9 33.12 -6.18 -23.68
C CYS A 9 33.42 -7.68 -23.49
N PRO A 10 33.23 -8.54 -24.52
CA PRO A 10 33.41 -9.99 -24.38
C PRO A 10 34.88 -10.43 -24.19
N GLU A 11 35.84 -9.60 -24.60
CA GLU A 11 37.27 -9.93 -24.55
C GLU A 11 37.96 -9.49 -23.26
N CYS A 12 37.50 -8.40 -22.64
CA CYS A 12 38.17 -7.83 -21.47
C CYS A 12 37.24 -7.52 -20.30
N HIS A 13 35.96 -7.88 -20.40
CA HIS A 13 34.91 -7.73 -19.38
C HIS A 13 34.70 -6.31 -18.82
N LYS A 14 35.21 -5.27 -19.48
CA LYS A 14 35.02 -3.89 -19.03
C LYS A 14 33.63 -3.38 -19.42
N GLN A 15 32.93 -2.77 -18.47
CA GLN A 15 31.66 -2.07 -18.70
C GLN A 15 31.88 -0.80 -19.52
N LEU A 16 31.06 -0.63 -20.56
CA LEU A 16 31.07 0.50 -21.49
C LEU A 16 29.69 1.16 -21.47
N GLN A 17 29.65 2.48 -21.27
CA GLN A 17 28.42 3.26 -21.36
C GLN A 17 28.20 3.73 -22.80
N LEU A 18 27.02 3.44 -23.33
CA LEU A 18 26.60 3.83 -24.68
C LEU A 18 25.84 5.15 -24.62
N LYS A 19 26.20 6.10 -25.49
CA LYS A 19 25.56 7.41 -25.56
C LYS A 19 24.17 7.38 -26.23
N SER A 20 23.87 6.35 -27.03
CA SER A 20 22.59 6.24 -27.72
C SER A 20 22.22 4.78 -28.00
N GLU A 21 20.92 4.51 -27.96
CA GLU A 21 20.30 3.22 -28.30
C GLU A 21 20.48 2.85 -29.80
N SER A 22 20.77 3.83 -30.65
CA SER A 22 21.09 3.62 -32.07
C SER A 22 22.46 2.96 -32.34
N ALA A 23 23.22 2.63 -31.29
CA ALA A 23 24.47 1.88 -31.37
C ALA A 23 24.26 0.35 -31.37
N VAL A 24 23.05 -0.11 -31.06
CA VAL A 24 22.70 -1.52 -30.99
C VAL A 24 22.78 -2.15 -32.39
N GLY A 25 23.43 -3.30 -32.50
CA GLY A 25 23.70 -3.98 -33.76
C GLY A 25 24.89 -3.42 -34.57
N LYS A 26 25.52 -2.31 -34.15
CA LYS A 26 26.74 -1.79 -34.81
C LYS A 26 28.00 -2.40 -34.21
N LYS A 27 29.03 -2.57 -35.03
CA LYS A 27 30.38 -2.95 -34.57
C LYS A 27 31.05 -1.75 -33.92
N VAL A 28 31.37 -1.86 -32.63
CA VAL A 28 32.12 -0.86 -31.87
C VAL A 28 33.45 -1.45 -31.43
N ARG A 29 34.49 -0.62 -31.29
CA ARG A 29 35.79 -1.05 -30.75
C ARG A 29 35.85 -0.75 -29.26
N CYS A 30 36.30 -1.72 -28.47
CA CYS A 30 36.56 -1.50 -27.05
C CYS A 30 37.73 -0.53 -26.86
N PRO A 31 37.61 0.52 -26.02
CA PRO A 31 38.70 1.46 -25.76
C PRO A 31 39.89 0.84 -25.01
N GLN A 32 39.69 -0.28 -24.30
CA GLN A 32 40.75 -0.95 -23.55
C GLN A 32 41.50 -1.98 -24.40
N CYS A 33 40.80 -2.95 -25.01
CA CYS A 33 41.45 -4.02 -25.77
C CYS A 33 41.47 -3.80 -27.30
N LYS A 34 40.81 -2.75 -27.81
CA LYS A 34 40.72 -2.38 -29.24
C LYS A 34 40.05 -3.41 -30.17
N GLN A 35 39.60 -4.55 -29.65
CA GLN A 35 38.88 -5.55 -30.44
C GLN A 35 37.48 -5.03 -30.83
N PRO A 36 37.07 -5.17 -32.11
CA PRO A 36 35.73 -4.82 -32.56
C PRO A 36 34.74 -5.93 -32.16
N PHE A 37 33.63 -5.55 -31.56
CA PHE A 37 32.52 -6.48 -31.23
C PHE A 37 31.17 -5.83 -31.58
N THR A 38 30.17 -6.67 -31.82
CA THR A 38 28.80 -6.23 -32.12
C THR A 38 28.00 -6.21 -30.84
N ILE A 39 27.33 -5.09 -30.55
CA ILE A 39 26.48 -4.95 -29.37
C ILE A 39 25.17 -5.70 -29.63
N LYS A 40 24.99 -6.84 -28.98
CA LYS A 40 23.69 -7.49 -28.83
C LYS A 40 23.07 -6.95 -27.54
N LEU A 41 21.86 -6.40 -27.59
CA LEU A 41 21.08 -6.31 -26.36
C LEU A 41 20.65 -7.73 -26.04
N GLU A 42 21.27 -8.30 -25.02
CA GLU A 42 20.56 -9.26 -24.19
C GLU A 42 19.37 -8.48 -23.63
N LYS A 43 18.16 -8.71 -24.16
CA LYS A 43 16.95 -8.36 -23.41
C LYS A 43 17.18 -8.99 -22.05
N GLN A 44 17.28 -8.18 -21.00
CA GLN A 44 17.26 -8.70 -19.65
C GLN A 44 15.90 -9.37 -19.48
N SER A 45 15.79 -10.65 -19.83
CA SER A 45 14.79 -11.52 -19.23
C SER A 45 15.03 -11.39 -17.73
N PRO A 46 14.01 -11.07 -16.92
CA PRO A 46 14.17 -10.97 -15.49
C PRO A 46 14.73 -12.31 -15.03
N SER A 47 15.99 -12.31 -14.60
CA SER A 47 16.62 -13.48 -14.04
C SER A 47 15.82 -13.86 -12.81
N SER A 48 15.15 -15.00 -12.91
CA SER A 48 14.78 -15.83 -11.79
C SER A 48 16.05 -16.22 -11.05
N GLU A 49 16.48 -15.38 -10.12
CA GLU A 49 17.29 -15.81 -8.98
C GLU A 49 16.29 -16.46 -8.01
N ALA A 50 15.94 -17.71 -8.31
CA ALA A 50 15.65 -18.69 -7.29
C ALA A 50 17.01 -19.31 -6.98
N ASP A 51 17.54 -19.00 -5.79
CA ASP A 51 18.32 -19.90 -4.93
C ASP A 51 18.87 -19.08 -3.74
N ASP A 52 18.62 -19.62 -2.54
CA ASP A 52 19.28 -19.34 -1.26
C ASP A 52 18.90 -18.06 -0.47
N ASP A 53 17.69 -18.03 0.12
CA ASP A 53 17.36 -17.15 1.27
C ASP A 53 16.52 -17.85 2.37
N ASP A 54 16.60 -19.18 2.49
CA ASP A 54 15.93 -19.95 3.57
C ASP A 54 16.81 -20.15 4.84
N GLU A 55 17.91 -19.40 5.00
CA GLU A 55 18.73 -19.45 6.23
C GLU A 55 18.23 -18.54 7.37
N TRP A 56 17.30 -17.62 7.11
CA TRP A 56 16.84 -16.67 8.15
C TRP A 56 15.79 -17.25 9.12
N LEU A 57 15.14 -18.37 8.77
CA LEU A 57 14.10 -18.97 9.62
C LEU A 57 14.60 -20.01 10.64
N ASN A 58 15.88 -20.39 10.60
CA ASN A 58 16.46 -21.38 11.53
C ASN A 58 17.08 -20.79 12.82
N ASP A 59 17.07 -19.46 13.01
CA ASP A 59 17.66 -18.81 14.21
C ASP A 59 16.62 -18.33 15.24
N LEU A 60 15.34 -18.73 15.09
CA LEU A 60 14.26 -18.36 16.03
C LEU A 60 13.81 -19.48 16.98
N GLU A 61 14.43 -20.67 16.93
CA GLU A 61 14.23 -21.73 17.91
C GLU A 61 15.52 -22.02 18.70
N MET A 62 15.89 -21.13 19.64
CA MET A 62 16.56 -21.47 20.92
C MET A 62 17.03 -20.19 21.65
N SER A 63 16.17 -19.60 22.49
CA SER A 63 16.65 -18.84 23.66
C SER A 63 15.63 -18.77 24.80
N ASP A 64 14.95 -19.89 25.08
CA ASP A 64 14.36 -20.13 26.40
C ASP A 64 15.45 -20.74 27.30
N SER A 65 16.22 -19.90 28.03
CA SER A 65 16.99 -20.22 29.26
C SER A 65 18.13 -19.21 29.54
N ARG A 66 17.84 -17.94 29.82
CA ARG A 66 18.72 -17.09 30.66
C ARG A 66 17.92 -16.21 31.60
N ARG A 67 17.25 -16.88 32.54
CA ARG A 67 16.89 -16.33 33.84
C ARG A 67 18.16 -16.27 34.68
N ALA A 68 18.95 -15.22 34.51
CA ALA A 68 20.10 -14.92 35.36
C ALA A 68 19.78 -13.68 36.21
N GLU A 69 19.73 -13.92 37.52
CA GLU A 69 19.98 -12.98 38.62
C GLU A 69 20.26 -11.52 38.22
N MET A 70 19.29 -10.66 38.48
CA MET A 70 19.49 -9.23 38.57
C MET A 70 19.26 -8.82 40.04
N ASP A 71 20.15 -9.31 40.90
CA ASP A 71 20.32 -8.82 42.27
C ASP A 71 21.50 -7.82 42.30
N ASP A 72 21.35 -6.76 43.08
CA ASP A 72 22.34 -5.74 43.45
C ASP A 72 22.79 -4.70 42.41
N LEU A 73 21.85 -3.89 41.92
CA LEU A 73 22.19 -2.52 41.48
C LEU A 73 21.97 -1.51 42.63
N PRO A 74 22.98 -0.68 42.98
CA PRO A 74 22.84 0.33 44.02
C PRO A 74 21.81 1.40 43.61
N PRO A 75 21.07 1.98 44.57
CA PRO A 75 20.04 2.97 44.28
C PRO A 75 20.65 4.21 43.61
N ALA A 76 20.06 4.62 42.49
CA ALA A 76 20.44 5.84 41.80
C ALA A 76 20.25 7.09 42.70
N PRO A 77 21.18 8.07 42.65
CA PRO A 77 21.05 9.30 43.42
C PRO A 77 19.85 10.13 42.94
N MET A 78 19.01 10.55 43.88
CA MET A 78 17.84 11.41 43.63
C MET A 78 18.26 12.78 43.07
N PRO A 79 17.53 13.35 42.10
CA PRO A 79 17.77 14.71 41.62
C PRO A 79 17.44 15.73 42.71
N VAL A 80 18.43 16.56 43.06
CA VAL A 80 18.31 17.66 44.01
C VAL A 80 17.37 18.72 43.43
N ARG A 81 16.19 18.87 44.06
CA ARG A 81 15.19 19.89 43.76
C ARG A 81 15.77 21.29 44.02
N ARG A 82 16.06 22.02 42.95
CA ARG A 82 16.49 23.43 42.99
C ARG A 82 15.30 24.28 43.47
N GLN A 83 15.32 24.69 44.73
CA GLN A 83 14.44 25.74 45.24
C GLN A 83 14.97 27.10 44.77
N SER A 84 14.31 27.71 43.78
CA SER A 84 14.49 29.12 43.46
C SER A 84 13.46 29.94 44.23
N SER A 85 13.83 30.35 45.44
CA SER A 85 13.17 31.39 46.21
C SER A 85 13.72 32.76 45.83
N SER A 86 12.91 33.64 45.24
CA SER A 86 13.03 35.09 45.46
C SER A 86 11.76 35.84 45.07
N LYS A 87 10.84 35.85 46.04
CA LYS A 87 10.02 36.97 46.48
C LYS A 87 10.43 38.36 45.94
N SER A 88 9.51 39.04 45.25
CA SER A 88 9.36 40.49 45.34
C SER A 88 7.93 40.89 44.99
N GLU A 89 7.14 41.19 46.02
CA GLU A 89 5.87 41.90 45.92
C GLU A 89 6.06 43.24 45.21
N LYS A 90 5.12 43.59 44.30
CA LYS A 90 4.59 44.96 44.21
C LYS A 90 3.23 44.98 43.52
N LYS A 91 2.20 45.14 44.36
CA LYS A 91 0.92 45.79 44.06
C LYS A 91 1.11 46.94 43.04
N LYS A 92 0.31 46.95 41.97
CA LYS A 92 -0.69 48.01 41.70
C LYS A 92 -1.47 47.80 40.40
N ALA A 93 -2.75 48.13 40.52
CA ALA A 93 -3.69 48.60 39.50
C ALA A 93 -4.30 47.54 38.57
N ASN A 94 -5.45 47.03 39.01
CA ASN A 94 -6.58 46.65 38.16
C ASN A 94 -6.80 47.73 37.09
N LYS A 95 -6.35 47.45 35.86
CA LYS A 95 -7.05 47.90 34.67
C LYS A 95 -7.74 46.66 34.11
N THR A 96 -9.03 46.56 34.38
CA THR A 96 -10.00 45.90 33.50
C THR A 96 -9.79 46.49 32.10
N LYS A 97 -8.86 45.91 31.35
CA LYS A 97 -8.88 46.00 29.91
C LYS A 97 -10.02 45.09 29.51
N GLU A 98 -11.17 45.69 29.22
CA GLU A 98 -12.14 45.09 28.31
C GLU A 98 -11.32 44.62 27.09
N SER A 99 -11.05 43.33 27.05
CA SER A 99 -10.50 42.66 25.89
C SER A 99 -11.56 42.82 24.82
N SER A 100 -11.40 43.86 24.03
CA SER A 100 -11.97 44.05 22.71
C SER A 100 -12.11 42.68 22.08
N ALA A 101 -13.34 42.18 22.10
CA ALA A 101 -13.75 40.96 21.43
C ALA A 101 -13.22 41.07 20.01
N TYR A 102 -12.14 40.34 19.73
CA TYR A 102 -11.68 40.15 18.38
C TYR A 102 -12.70 39.21 17.76
N GLN A 103 -13.82 39.81 17.36
CA GLN A 103 -14.88 39.26 16.54
C GLN A 103 -14.29 39.08 15.14
N GLY A 104 -13.26 38.24 15.05
CA GLY A 104 -12.65 37.83 13.79
C GLY A 104 -13.73 37.09 13.03
N GLY A 105 -14.22 37.71 11.95
CA GLY A 105 -15.27 37.20 11.07
C GLY A 105 -14.83 35.98 10.26
N GLY A 106 -14.38 34.92 10.92
CA GLY A 106 -14.12 33.62 10.34
C GLY A 106 -15.39 32.80 10.40
N LEU A 107 -16.09 32.67 9.27
CA LEU A 107 -17.09 31.63 8.97
C LEU A 107 -17.81 31.07 10.21
N GLY A 108 -18.64 31.92 10.82
CA GLY A 108 -19.41 31.64 12.03
C GLY A 108 -20.51 30.59 11.82
N LEU A 109 -20.13 29.38 11.44
CA LEU A 109 -20.94 28.19 11.62
C LEU A 109 -20.83 27.79 13.10
N SER A 110 -21.56 28.52 13.95
CA SER A 110 -21.83 28.12 15.34
C SER A 110 -22.68 26.85 15.32
N LEU A 111 -22.06 25.71 14.98
CA LEU A 111 -22.66 24.38 14.96
C LEU A 111 -22.70 23.75 16.36
N GLY A 112 -22.46 24.56 17.40
CA GLY A 112 -22.37 24.12 18.78
C GLY A 112 -21.30 23.04 18.98
N PRO A 113 -21.46 22.14 19.97
CA PRO A 113 -20.46 21.11 20.31
C PRO A 113 -20.25 20.07 19.20
N ILE A 114 -21.03 20.09 18.12
CA ILE A 114 -20.86 19.19 16.96
C ILE A 114 -19.86 19.79 15.95
N GLY A 115 -19.63 21.10 15.99
CA GLY A 115 -18.77 21.80 15.03
C GLY A 115 -17.34 21.26 14.97
N TRP A 116 -16.73 21.00 16.13
CA TRP A 116 -15.36 20.49 16.18
C TRP A 116 -15.25 19.03 15.73
N ILE A 117 -16.27 18.20 15.95
CA ILE A 117 -16.34 16.82 15.43
C ILE A 117 -16.31 16.85 13.89
N LEU A 118 -17.22 17.64 13.29
CA LEU A 118 -17.30 17.75 11.84
C LEU A 118 -16.00 18.30 11.23
N SER A 119 -15.39 19.31 11.88
CA SER A 119 -14.13 19.87 11.41
C SER A 119 -12.98 18.86 11.46
N GLY A 120 -12.87 18.07 12.53
CA GLY A 120 -11.85 17.02 12.66
C GLY A 120 -12.04 15.92 11.63
N ALA A 121 -13.28 15.52 11.36
CA ALA A 121 -13.60 14.56 10.30
C ALA A 121 -13.22 15.08 8.90
N ILE A 122 -13.48 16.35 8.61
CA ILE A 122 -13.07 16.99 7.34
C ILE A 122 -11.53 17.01 7.23
N GLY A 123 -10.84 17.44 8.28
CA GLY A 123 -9.37 17.43 8.33
C GLY A 123 -8.79 16.02 8.15
N ALA A 124 -9.44 15.02 8.74
CA ALA A 124 -9.06 13.60 8.61
C ALA A 124 -9.23 13.09 7.18
N LEU A 125 -10.34 13.43 6.51
CA LEU A 125 -10.57 13.03 5.11
C LEU A 125 -9.57 13.70 4.16
N ILE A 126 -9.29 14.99 4.35
CA ILE A 126 -8.28 15.72 3.57
C ILE A 126 -6.90 15.08 3.78
N GLY A 127 -6.53 14.80 5.04
CA GLY A 127 -5.27 14.15 5.38
C GLY A 127 -5.10 12.78 4.71
N ALA A 128 -6.15 11.94 4.76
CA ALA A 128 -6.15 10.62 4.12
C ALA A 128 -6.01 10.72 2.60
N GLY A 129 -6.69 11.69 1.98
CA GLY A 129 -6.58 11.96 0.54
C GLY A 129 -5.18 12.40 0.12
N ILE A 130 -4.56 13.32 0.87
CA ILE A 130 -3.18 13.77 0.62
C ILE A 130 -2.19 12.60 0.74
N TRP A 131 -2.29 11.80 1.80
CA TRP A 131 -1.47 10.61 1.96
C TRP A 131 -1.59 9.68 0.75
N THR A 132 -2.83 9.31 0.42
CA THR A 132 -3.14 8.36 -0.64
C THR A 132 -2.57 8.84 -1.97
N GLY A 133 -2.81 10.11 -2.32
CA GLY A 133 -2.29 10.71 -3.56
C GLY A 133 -0.77 10.67 -3.64
N ILE A 134 -0.06 11.03 -2.57
CA ILE A 134 1.42 11.01 -2.55
C ILE A 134 1.94 9.58 -2.64
N SER A 135 1.34 8.64 -1.91
CA SER A 135 1.80 7.25 -1.88
C SER A 135 1.60 6.56 -3.23
N VAL A 136 0.45 6.76 -3.87
CA VAL A 136 0.17 6.24 -5.22
C VAL A 136 1.09 6.88 -6.26
N ALA A 137 1.32 8.20 -6.19
CA ALA A 137 2.16 8.89 -7.17
C ALA A 137 3.65 8.58 -7.03
N SER A 138 4.13 8.33 -5.81
CA SER A 138 5.56 8.09 -5.56
C SER A 138 5.93 6.61 -5.53
N GLY A 139 4.98 5.72 -5.22
CA GLY A 139 5.26 4.31 -4.91
C GLY A 139 5.97 4.09 -3.57
N TYR A 140 6.13 5.13 -2.74
CA TYR A 140 6.80 5.07 -1.45
C TYR A 140 5.89 5.55 -0.31
N GLU A 141 5.90 4.82 0.82
CA GLU A 141 5.23 5.24 2.04
C GLU A 141 6.14 6.19 2.85
N VAL A 142 5.86 7.50 2.82
CA VAL A 142 6.64 8.47 3.61
C VAL A 142 6.00 8.67 4.98
N GLY A 143 6.52 7.99 6.00
CA GLY A 143 5.96 8.01 7.35
C GLY A 143 5.82 9.42 7.99
N ILE A 144 6.63 10.39 7.58
CA ILE A 144 6.53 11.78 8.07
C ILE A 144 5.18 12.44 7.76
N ILE A 145 4.49 11.98 6.72
CA ILE A 145 3.18 12.51 6.33
C ILE A 145 2.14 12.18 7.40
N ALA A 146 2.25 11.02 8.06
CA ALA A 146 1.37 10.62 9.16
C ALA A 146 1.39 11.65 10.30
N TRP A 147 2.58 12.11 10.67
CA TRP A 147 2.76 13.13 11.68
C TRP A 147 2.12 14.46 11.26
N GLY A 148 2.31 14.87 10.00
CA GLY A 148 1.66 16.05 9.42
C GLY A 148 0.13 15.99 9.46
N ILE A 149 -0.45 14.81 9.23
CA ILE A 149 -1.90 14.58 9.32
C ILE A 149 -2.40 14.74 10.75
N GLY A 150 -1.66 14.25 11.74
CA GLY A 150 -1.97 14.51 13.15
C GLY A 150 -2.05 16.01 13.46
N GLY A 151 -1.08 16.78 12.95
CA GLY A 151 -1.10 18.24 13.04
C GLY A 151 -2.32 18.87 12.38
N LEU A 152 -2.64 18.45 11.15
CA LEU A 152 -3.77 18.96 10.37
C LEU A 152 -5.12 18.69 11.05
N VAL A 153 -5.31 17.47 11.56
CA VAL A 153 -6.54 17.08 12.27
C VAL A 153 -6.67 17.84 13.58
N GLY A 154 -5.61 17.88 14.41
CA GLY A 154 -5.60 18.65 15.65
C GLY A 154 -5.90 20.12 15.41
N PHE A 155 -5.31 20.72 14.38
CA PHE A 155 -5.56 22.12 14.02
C PHE A 155 -7.00 22.37 13.55
N SER A 156 -7.56 21.44 12.78
CA SER A 156 -8.95 21.54 12.33
C SER A 156 -9.92 21.51 13.51
N VAL A 157 -9.72 20.59 14.46
CA VAL A 157 -10.48 20.52 15.71
C VAL A 157 -10.33 21.79 16.54
N LEU A 158 -9.10 22.29 16.72
CA LEU A 158 -8.80 23.52 17.47
C LEU A 158 -9.53 24.75 16.89
N LEU A 159 -9.46 24.93 15.57
CA LEU A 159 -10.09 26.06 14.89
C LEU A 159 -11.61 26.12 15.10
N ALA A 160 -12.25 24.96 15.19
CA ALA A 160 -13.69 24.86 15.40
C ALA A 160 -14.10 24.85 16.87
N ALA A 161 -13.26 24.29 17.75
CA ALA A 161 -13.52 24.26 19.19
C ALA A 161 -13.33 25.65 19.83
N GLN A 162 -12.37 26.44 19.37
CA GLN A 162 -12.07 27.78 19.90
C GLN A 162 -11.93 27.75 21.45
N ASP A 163 -12.78 28.50 22.15
CA ASP A 163 -12.80 28.60 23.61
C ASP A 163 -13.31 27.31 24.31
N GLU A 164 -13.90 26.38 23.57
CA GLU A 164 -14.35 25.07 24.07
C GLU A 164 -13.27 23.98 23.98
N ALA A 165 -12.07 24.32 23.46
CA ALA A 165 -10.97 23.37 23.36
C ALA A 165 -10.53 22.86 24.76
N ASN A 166 -10.51 21.55 24.93
CA ASN A 166 -10.24 20.89 26.20
C ASN A 166 -9.65 19.48 25.99
N GLU A 167 -9.47 18.73 27.07
CA GLU A 167 -8.93 17.36 27.00
C GLU A 167 -9.75 16.42 26.10
N ILE A 168 -11.08 16.58 26.06
CA ILE A 168 -11.98 15.74 25.25
C ILE A 168 -11.79 16.03 23.76
N THR A 169 -11.68 17.31 23.36
CA THR A 169 -11.40 17.67 21.96
C THR A 169 -10.03 17.17 21.52
N GLY A 170 -9.04 17.19 22.42
CA GLY A 170 -7.74 16.56 22.23
C GLY A 170 -7.83 15.05 21.97
N ILE A 171 -8.55 14.30 22.82
CA ILE A 171 -8.75 12.85 22.65
C ILE A 171 -9.41 12.55 21.31
N TYR A 172 -10.46 13.30 20.95
CA TYR A 172 -11.11 13.13 19.66
C TYR A 172 -10.16 13.37 18.49
N ALA A 173 -9.33 14.42 18.55
CA ALA A 173 -8.34 14.68 17.51
C ALA A 173 -7.37 13.50 17.31
N VAL A 174 -6.97 12.80 18.39
CA VAL A 174 -6.16 11.58 18.30
C VAL A 174 -6.92 10.48 17.55
N LEU A 175 -8.16 10.19 17.94
CA LEU A 175 -8.96 9.13 17.32
C LEU A 175 -9.21 9.42 15.83
N ALA A 176 -9.57 10.66 15.50
CA ALA A 176 -9.76 11.10 14.12
C ALA A 176 -8.45 11.03 13.30
N SER A 177 -7.31 11.36 13.90
CA SER A 177 -5.99 11.24 13.26
C SER A 177 -5.61 9.79 12.99
N ILE A 178 -5.75 8.90 13.97
CA ILE A 178 -5.46 7.46 13.79
C ILE A 178 -6.38 6.87 12.73
N GLY A 179 -7.68 7.19 12.77
CA GLY A 179 -8.65 6.77 11.76
C GLY A 179 -8.30 7.27 10.36
N SER A 180 -7.88 8.53 10.23
CA SER A 180 -7.42 9.13 8.96
C SER A 180 -6.23 8.36 8.38
N ILE A 181 -5.24 8.05 9.22
CA ILE A 181 -4.03 7.35 8.79
C ILE A 181 -4.37 5.92 8.35
N MET A 182 -5.18 5.20 9.14
CA MET A 182 -5.62 3.85 8.80
C MET A 182 -6.41 3.83 7.48
N LEU A 183 -7.34 4.78 7.31
CA LEU A 183 -8.08 4.96 6.07
C LEU A 183 -7.15 5.25 4.89
N GLY A 184 -6.19 6.15 5.05
CA GLY A 184 -5.19 6.47 4.03
C GLY A 184 -4.36 5.26 3.61
N LYS A 185 -4.01 4.38 4.56
CA LYS A 185 -3.27 3.14 4.28
C LYS A 185 -4.12 2.13 3.51
N VAL A 186 -5.37 1.92 3.94
CA VAL A 186 -6.34 1.05 3.22
C VAL A 186 -6.59 1.56 1.80
N LEU A 187 -6.80 2.86 1.63
CA LEU A 187 -7.00 3.46 0.32
C LEU A 187 -5.75 3.35 -0.56
N THR A 188 -4.56 3.59 0.00
CA THR A 188 -3.29 3.42 -0.73
C THR A 188 -3.14 1.98 -1.22
N LEU A 189 -3.37 1.00 -0.35
CA LEU A 189 -3.31 -0.41 -0.70
C LEU A 189 -4.35 -0.74 -1.78
N TYR A 190 -5.60 -0.29 -1.62
CA TYR A 190 -6.65 -0.45 -2.62
C TYR A 190 -6.24 0.13 -3.97
N PHE A 191 -5.72 1.36 -4.01
CA PHE A 191 -5.33 2.01 -5.25
C PHE A 191 -4.11 1.35 -5.89
N LEU A 192 -3.08 1.02 -5.10
CA LEU A 192 -1.86 0.38 -5.59
C LEU A 192 -2.17 -1.01 -6.15
N ILE A 193 -2.97 -1.80 -5.44
CA ILE A 193 -3.47 -3.09 -5.92
C ILE A 193 -4.36 -2.88 -7.15
N SER A 194 -5.29 -1.94 -7.15
CA SER A 194 -6.14 -1.69 -8.33
C SER A 194 -5.33 -1.18 -9.54
N THR A 195 -4.16 -0.59 -9.33
CA THR A 195 -3.26 -0.15 -10.41
C THR A 195 -2.43 -1.31 -10.92
N LEU A 196 -1.87 -2.12 -10.00
CA LEU A 196 -1.05 -3.29 -10.32
C LEU A 196 -1.90 -4.40 -10.94
N ILE A 197 -3.08 -4.64 -10.36
CA ILE A 197 -4.12 -5.47 -10.94
C ILE A 197 -4.62 -4.76 -12.17
N GLY A 198 -5.29 -3.61 -12.13
CA GLY A 198 -5.99 -2.99 -13.29
C GLY A 198 -5.19 -2.72 -14.57
N GLY A 199 -3.85 -2.84 -14.58
CA GLY A 199 -3.07 -3.03 -15.82
C GLY A 199 -3.33 -4.38 -16.49
N MET A 200 -3.53 -5.42 -15.70
CA MET A 200 -4.37 -6.59 -15.99
C MET A 200 -5.83 -6.17 -15.74
N THR A 201 -6.63 -5.97 -16.78
CA THR A 201 -8.08 -5.67 -16.65
C THR A 201 -8.69 -6.41 -15.45
N PRO A 202 -9.54 -5.75 -14.62
CA PRO A 202 -10.10 -6.40 -13.43
C PRO A 202 -10.55 -7.79 -13.87
N PHE A 203 -10.09 -8.83 -13.16
CA PHE A 203 -10.38 -10.25 -13.34
C PHE A 203 -11.89 -10.54 -13.18
N GLN A 204 -12.72 -9.75 -13.83
CA GLN A 204 -14.04 -10.08 -14.29
C GLN A 204 -13.80 -10.48 -15.75
N PRO A 205 -13.30 -11.71 -16.01
CA PRO A 205 -13.42 -12.24 -17.35
C PRO A 205 -14.88 -12.02 -17.73
N GLU A 206 -15.12 -11.30 -18.82
CA GLU A 206 -16.48 -11.17 -19.33
C GLU A 206 -16.94 -12.62 -19.53
N ILE A 207 -17.98 -13.04 -18.81
CA ILE A 207 -18.48 -14.42 -18.84
C ILE A 207 -19.19 -14.61 -20.18
N ASN A 208 -18.35 -14.77 -21.19
CA ASN A 208 -18.70 -14.94 -22.57
C ASN A 208 -18.70 -16.43 -22.90
N GLU A 209 -19.14 -16.76 -24.11
CA GLU A 209 -19.19 -18.15 -24.56
C GLU A 209 -17.80 -18.82 -24.53
N SER A 210 -16.74 -18.07 -24.86
CA SER A 210 -15.37 -18.58 -24.86
C SER A 210 -14.93 -19.01 -23.46
N TYR A 211 -15.23 -18.21 -22.43
CA TYR A 211 -14.96 -18.55 -21.04
C TYR A 211 -15.71 -19.80 -20.57
N MET A 212 -16.97 -19.97 -20.99
CA MET A 212 -17.72 -21.18 -20.65
C MET A 212 -17.18 -22.42 -21.36
N ILE A 213 -16.71 -22.28 -22.60
CA ILE A 213 -16.06 -23.37 -23.34
C ILE A 213 -14.72 -23.72 -22.70
N MET A 214 -13.96 -22.74 -22.21
CA MET A 214 -12.72 -22.93 -21.46
C MET A 214 -12.92 -23.84 -20.24
N ASN A 215 -13.91 -23.55 -19.38
CA ASN A 215 -14.21 -24.39 -18.22
C ASN A 215 -14.53 -25.86 -18.60
N ILE A 216 -15.21 -26.07 -19.74
CA ILE A 216 -15.49 -27.42 -20.24
C ILE A 216 -14.23 -28.07 -20.83
N ALA A 217 -13.37 -27.30 -21.49
CA ALA A 217 -12.10 -27.78 -22.03
C ALA A 217 -11.17 -28.26 -20.92
N ASP A 218 -11.08 -27.52 -19.80
CA ASP A 218 -10.34 -27.92 -18.61
C ASP A 218 -10.86 -29.26 -18.05
N GLU A 219 -12.19 -29.42 -17.92
CA GLU A 219 -12.79 -30.68 -17.47
C GLU A 219 -12.46 -31.86 -18.41
N ILE A 220 -12.37 -31.61 -19.73
CA ILE A 220 -11.99 -32.63 -20.71
C ILE A 220 -10.51 -33.01 -20.58
N ILE A 221 -9.62 -32.03 -20.35
CA ILE A 221 -8.19 -32.27 -20.11
C ILE A 221 -8.03 -33.12 -18.86
N GLU A 222 -8.60 -32.68 -17.74
CA GLU A 222 -8.51 -33.40 -16.45
C GLU A 222 -8.98 -34.86 -16.58
N LYS A 223 -10.08 -35.10 -17.30
CA LYS A 223 -10.58 -36.46 -17.57
C LYS A 223 -9.65 -37.29 -18.45
N LYS A 224 -9.01 -36.69 -19.46
CA LYS A 224 -8.06 -37.40 -20.34
C LYS A 224 -6.78 -37.74 -19.59
N GLU A 225 -6.26 -36.81 -18.81
CA GLU A 225 -5.08 -37.03 -17.96
C GLU A 225 -5.35 -38.10 -16.89
N ALA A 226 -6.51 -38.07 -16.24
CA ALA A 226 -6.93 -39.11 -15.30
C ALA A 226 -7.08 -40.51 -15.94
N ALA A 227 -7.33 -40.57 -17.26
CA ALA A 227 -7.34 -41.80 -18.04
C ALA A 227 -5.94 -42.22 -18.55
N GLY A 228 -4.89 -41.48 -18.20
CA GLY A 228 -3.52 -41.72 -18.66
C GLY A 228 -3.27 -41.30 -20.11
N VAL A 229 -4.14 -40.47 -20.68
CA VAL A 229 -3.96 -39.89 -22.01
C VAL A 229 -3.22 -38.56 -21.85
N GLU A 230 -1.99 -38.52 -22.32
CA GLU A 230 -1.18 -37.30 -22.33
C GLU A 230 -1.76 -36.28 -23.32
N VAL A 231 -2.01 -35.06 -22.83
CA VAL A 231 -2.51 -33.94 -23.64
C VAL A 231 -1.36 -33.00 -23.94
N THR A 232 -1.00 -32.84 -25.21
CA THR A 232 0.02 -31.88 -25.63
C THR A 232 -0.59 -30.49 -25.78
N MET A 233 -0.24 -29.56 -24.88
CA MET A 233 -0.69 -28.17 -24.94
C MET A 233 0.01 -27.40 -26.08
N PRO A 234 -0.67 -26.44 -26.73
CA PRO A 234 -0.03 -25.59 -27.75
C PRO A 234 1.12 -24.77 -27.17
N GLU A 235 2.21 -24.60 -27.92
CA GLU A 235 3.23 -23.60 -27.60
C GLU A 235 2.73 -22.22 -28.05
N LEU A 236 2.58 -21.31 -27.09
CA LEU A 236 2.17 -19.93 -27.32
C LEU A 236 3.37 -18.99 -27.23
N ASP A 237 3.30 -17.87 -27.96
CA ASP A 237 4.23 -16.76 -27.71
C ASP A 237 3.76 -15.88 -26.54
N GLU A 238 4.66 -15.06 -25.99
CA GLU A 238 4.37 -14.16 -24.84
C GLU A 238 3.15 -13.25 -25.10
N ASP A 239 2.90 -12.86 -26.35
CA ASP A 239 1.78 -11.99 -26.71
C ASP A 239 0.44 -12.77 -26.74
N GLN A 240 0.48 -14.05 -27.13
CA GLN A 240 -0.65 -14.97 -27.15
C GLN A 240 -1.03 -15.46 -25.75
N GLU A 241 -0.06 -15.72 -24.88
CA GLU A 241 -0.32 -16.12 -23.49
C GLU A 241 -1.16 -15.08 -22.73
N LEU A 242 -0.97 -13.80 -23.05
CA LEU A 242 -1.69 -12.69 -22.43
C LEU A 242 -3.01 -12.34 -23.14
N ASN A 243 -3.37 -13.06 -24.21
CA ASN A 243 -4.61 -12.80 -24.94
C ASN A 243 -5.81 -13.50 -24.29
N PHE A 244 -6.40 -12.81 -23.31
CA PHE A 244 -7.62 -13.26 -22.61
C PHE A 244 -8.91 -13.07 -23.41
N SER A 245 -8.86 -12.50 -24.63
CA SER A 245 -10.04 -12.30 -25.46
C SER A 245 -10.43 -13.55 -26.25
N ASP A 246 -9.46 -14.42 -26.53
CA ASP A 246 -9.67 -15.67 -27.26
C ASP A 246 -9.02 -16.84 -26.53
N TRP A 247 -9.78 -17.45 -25.63
CA TRP A 247 -9.35 -18.64 -24.90
C TRP A 247 -9.05 -19.84 -25.81
N SER A 248 -9.51 -19.86 -27.06
CA SER A 248 -9.35 -21.03 -27.94
C SER A 248 -7.92 -21.36 -28.33
N ILE A 249 -7.03 -20.35 -28.32
CA ILE A 249 -5.62 -20.54 -28.66
C ILE A 249 -4.87 -21.33 -27.59
N HIS A 250 -5.34 -21.30 -26.34
CA HIS A 250 -4.71 -21.95 -25.19
C HIS A 250 -4.95 -23.46 -25.14
N TYR A 251 -5.83 -23.98 -26.00
CA TYR A 251 -6.22 -25.39 -25.97
C TYR A 251 -5.89 -26.10 -27.29
N PRO A 252 -5.57 -27.40 -27.24
CA PRO A 252 -5.47 -28.21 -28.45
C PRO A 252 -6.77 -28.12 -29.25
N PRO A 253 -6.72 -27.92 -30.59
CA PRO A 253 -7.93 -27.69 -31.40
C PRO A 253 -8.99 -28.78 -31.24
N GLY A 254 -8.57 -30.04 -31.06
CA GLY A 254 -9.48 -31.17 -30.83
C GLY A 254 -10.26 -31.04 -29.51
N ILE A 255 -9.60 -30.63 -28.43
CA ILE A 255 -10.22 -30.45 -27.11
C ILE A 255 -11.17 -29.26 -27.13
N TRP A 256 -10.75 -28.14 -27.72
CA TRP A 256 -11.60 -26.96 -27.81
C TRP A 256 -12.88 -27.21 -28.63
N GLN A 257 -12.77 -27.93 -29.75
CA GLN A 257 -13.93 -28.31 -30.55
C GLN A 257 -14.86 -29.25 -29.79
N GLU A 258 -14.31 -30.22 -29.07
CA GLU A 258 -15.07 -31.13 -28.20
C GLU A 258 -15.83 -30.34 -27.11
N ALA A 259 -15.15 -29.40 -26.44
CA ALA A 259 -15.73 -28.52 -25.43
C ALA A 259 -16.86 -27.65 -26.00
N ARG A 260 -16.64 -27.06 -27.19
CA ARG A 260 -17.62 -26.25 -27.90
C ARG A 260 -18.86 -27.06 -28.28
N ILE A 261 -18.70 -28.30 -28.77
CA ILE A 261 -19.81 -29.19 -29.08
C ILE A 261 -20.61 -29.48 -27.79
N ARG A 262 -19.92 -29.76 -26.69
CA ARG A 262 -20.57 -30.02 -25.40
C ARG A 262 -21.33 -28.79 -24.88
N TRP A 263 -20.74 -27.60 -24.94
CA TRP A 263 -21.41 -26.34 -24.61
C TRP A 263 -22.67 -26.11 -25.46
N ASN A 264 -22.55 -26.27 -26.79
CA ASN A 264 -23.65 -26.06 -27.73
C ASN A 264 -24.72 -27.16 -27.68
N SER A 265 -24.43 -28.30 -27.06
CA SER A 265 -25.42 -29.35 -26.81
C SER A 265 -26.34 -29.05 -25.62
N LEU A 266 -25.96 -28.10 -24.74
CA LEU A 266 -26.80 -27.64 -23.65
C LEU A 266 -27.98 -26.83 -24.18
N THR A 267 -29.12 -26.93 -23.51
CA THR A 267 -30.26 -26.07 -23.82
C THR A 267 -29.93 -24.61 -23.46
N PRO A 268 -30.61 -23.62 -24.07
CA PRO A 268 -30.40 -22.21 -23.70
C PRO A 268 -30.63 -21.93 -22.21
N GLU A 269 -31.55 -22.65 -21.57
CA GLU A 269 -31.81 -22.56 -20.13
C GLU A 269 -30.62 -23.08 -19.31
N GLN A 270 -30.03 -24.21 -19.73
CA GLN A 270 -28.83 -24.77 -19.09
C GLN A 270 -27.61 -23.87 -19.27
N GLN A 271 -27.41 -23.31 -20.47
CA GLN A 271 -26.32 -22.36 -20.72
C GLN A 271 -26.46 -21.12 -19.84
N LYS A 272 -27.67 -20.59 -19.70
CA LYS A 272 -27.95 -19.45 -18.83
C LYS A 272 -27.67 -19.80 -17.36
N ALA A 273 -28.17 -20.94 -16.89
CA ALA A 273 -27.96 -21.38 -15.51
C ALA A 273 -26.46 -21.57 -15.20
N ALA A 274 -25.70 -22.17 -16.12
CA ALA A 274 -24.25 -22.33 -15.97
C ALA A 274 -23.52 -20.98 -15.90
N LYS A 275 -23.91 -20.00 -16.74
CA LYS A 275 -23.35 -18.64 -16.67
C LYS A 275 -23.66 -17.96 -15.34
N GLU A 276 -24.91 -18.04 -14.87
CA GLU A 276 -25.32 -17.46 -13.57
C GLU A 276 -24.59 -18.11 -12.39
N GLU A 277 -24.34 -19.43 -12.45
CA GLU A 277 -23.58 -20.15 -11.43
C GLU A 277 -22.11 -19.70 -11.41
N THR A 278 -21.47 -19.63 -12.58
CA THR A 278 -20.10 -19.12 -12.71
C THR A 278 -19.98 -17.65 -12.29
N GLU A 279 -20.97 -16.81 -12.62
CA GLU A 279 -21.06 -15.43 -12.14
C GLU A 279 -21.12 -15.37 -10.61
N ARG A 280 -21.87 -16.28 -9.98
CA ARG A 280 -21.96 -16.36 -8.52
C ARG A 280 -20.64 -16.83 -7.90
N GLU A 281 -20.04 -17.89 -8.42
CA GLU A 281 -18.75 -18.40 -7.91
C GLU A 281 -17.63 -17.36 -8.03
N THR A 282 -17.56 -16.65 -9.16
CA THR A 282 -16.59 -15.56 -9.34
C THR A 282 -16.87 -14.37 -8.41
N ALA A 283 -18.15 -14.06 -8.14
CA ALA A 283 -18.53 -13.04 -7.16
C ALA A 283 -18.16 -13.45 -5.73
N ASP A 284 -18.36 -14.72 -5.35
CA ASP A 284 -18.02 -15.25 -4.04
C ASP A 284 -16.50 -15.29 -3.82
N ALA A 285 -15.75 -15.80 -4.81
CA ALA A 285 -14.28 -15.79 -4.78
C ALA A 285 -13.72 -14.37 -4.67
N ARG A 286 -14.34 -13.39 -5.37
CA ARG A 286 -13.97 -11.98 -5.24
C ARG A 286 -14.27 -11.43 -3.85
N SER A 287 -15.40 -11.80 -3.27
CA SER A 287 -15.76 -11.40 -1.90
C SER A 287 -14.75 -11.95 -0.89
N GLU A 288 -14.35 -13.21 -1.04
CA GLU A 288 -13.31 -13.83 -0.20
C GLU A 288 -11.95 -13.15 -0.38
N LEU A 289 -11.51 -12.92 -1.62
CA LEU A 289 -10.27 -12.19 -1.92
C LEU A 289 -10.29 -10.79 -1.30
N ASN A 290 -11.40 -10.06 -1.44
CA ASN A 290 -11.56 -8.75 -0.80
C ASN A 290 -11.49 -8.86 0.72
N SER A 291 -12.09 -9.89 1.32
CA SER A 291 -12.06 -10.10 2.77
C SER A 291 -10.64 -10.37 3.29
N ILE A 292 -9.83 -11.12 2.53
CA ILE A 292 -8.43 -11.41 2.85
C ILE A 292 -7.59 -10.14 2.68
N MET A 293 -7.72 -9.45 1.53
CA MET A 293 -6.94 -8.26 1.21
C MET A 293 -7.21 -7.09 2.16
N PHE A 294 -8.47 -6.89 2.56
CA PHE A 294 -8.86 -5.84 3.51
C PHE A 294 -9.00 -6.35 4.95
N SER A 295 -8.48 -7.54 5.23
CA SER A 295 -8.43 -8.04 6.60
C SER A 295 -7.54 -7.13 7.46
N PRO A 296 -7.89 -6.91 8.73
CA PRO A 296 -7.01 -6.20 9.66
C PRO A 296 -5.60 -6.79 9.67
N THR A 297 -5.46 -8.11 9.61
CA THR A 297 -4.17 -8.81 9.59
C THR A 297 -3.28 -8.36 8.42
N MET A 298 -3.83 -8.23 7.21
CA MET A 298 -3.05 -7.74 6.06
C MET A 298 -2.67 -6.26 6.22
N ILE A 299 -3.59 -5.44 6.72
CA ILE A 299 -3.33 -4.02 6.95
C ILE A 299 -2.21 -3.87 8.01
N PHE A 300 -2.24 -4.66 9.08
CA PHE A 300 -1.23 -4.64 10.12
C PHE A 300 0.11 -5.26 9.68
N SER A 301 0.11 -6.28 8.82
CA SER A 301 1.37 -6.86 8.31
C SER A 301 2.15 -5.86 7.45
N THR A 302 1.47 -4.91 6.81
CA THR A 302 2.12 -3.80 6.09
C THR A 302 2.55 -2.65 7.00
N MET A 303 2.33 -2.71 8.32
CA MET A 303 2.81 -1.71 9.26
C MET A 303 4.24 -2.04 9.70
N THR A 304 5.19 -1.27 9.20
CA THR A 304 6.57 -1.35 9.71
C THR A 304 6.63 -0.85 11.17
N PRO A 305 7.61 -1.29 11.98
CA PRO A 305 7.82 -0.73 13.32
C PRO A 305 8.02 0.80 13.30
N MET A 306 8.60 1.32 12.22
CA MET A 306 8.77 2.76 12.04
C MET A 306 7.42 3.48 11.86
N SER A 307 6.43 2.85 11.20
CA SER A 307 5.08 3.38 11.10
C SER A 307 4.48 3.60 12.49
N ALA A 308 4.66 2.68 13.44
CA ALA A 308 4.15 2.82 14.81
C ALA A 308 4.68 4.09 15.50
N VAL A 309 5.96 4.42 15.32
CA VAL A 309 6.55 5.67 15.83
C VAL A 309 5.83 6.89 15.27
N TRP A 310 5.57 6.91 13.95
CA TRP A 310 4.87 8.02 13.32
C TRP A 310 3.41 8.16 13.76
N PHE A 311 2.72 7.05 14.03
CA PHE A 311 1.36 7.07 14.59
C PHE A 311 1.33 7.68 15.99
N ILE A 312 2.29 7.33 16.85
CA ILE A 312 2.40 7.89 18.19
C ILE A 312 2.66 9.39 18.11
N LEU A 313 3.60 9.82 17.26
CA LEU A 313 3.90 11.24 17.04
C LEU A 313 2.70 12.01 16.49
N ALA A 314 1.97 11.43 15.53
CA ALA A 314 0.74 12.01 14.99
C ALA A 314 -0.31 12.19 16.10
N GLY A 315 -0.54 11.17 16.93
CA GLY A 315 -1.45 11.22 18.06
C GLY A 315 -1.06 12.28 19.09
N ILE A 316 0.20 12.31 19.54
CA ILE A 316 0.68 13.32 20.50
C ILE A 316 0.48 14.73 19.95
N THR A 317 0.79 14.94 18.67
CA THR A 317 0.64 16.24 18.00
C THR A 317 -0.83 16.64 17.87
N ALA A 318 -1.68 15.72 17.44
CA ALA A 318 -3.12 15.95 17.34
C ALA A 318 -3.73 16.30 18.70
N TYR A 319 -3.34 15.59 19.77
CA TYR A 319 -3.79 15.85 21.13
C TYR A 319 -3.36 17.24 21.61
N ARG A 320 -2.05 17.54 21.52
CA ARG A 320 -1.47 18.82 21.98
C ARG A 320 -2.14 20.01 21.31
N ILE A 321 -2.36 19.93 20.00
CA ILE A 321 -3.00 21.01 19.24
C ILE A 321 -4.51 21.06 19.55
N GLY A 322 -5.19 19.91 19.49
CA GLY A 322 -6.65 19.83 19.62
C GLY A 322 -7.19 20.13 21.02
N SER A 323 -6.36 19.96 22.06
CA SER A 323 -6.75 20.26 23.45
C SER A 323 -6.51 21.71 23.85
N ASN A 324 -5.76 22.48 23.05
CA ASN A 324 -5.29 23.81 23.41
C ASN A 324 -4.63 23.87 24.80
N SER A 325 -3.94 22.81 25.22
CA SER A 325 -3.24 22.76 26.50
C SER A 325 -1.97 23.62 26.44
N GLN A 326 -2.12 24.94 26.31
CA GLN A 326 -1.06 25.85 26.74
C GLN A 326 -1.13 25.84 28.25
N GLU A 327 -0.11 25.24 28.87
CA GLU A 327 0.12 25.37 30.30
C GLU A 327 0.26 26.87 30.58
N ASP A 328 -0.70 27.44 31.31
CA ASP A 328 -0.65 28.80 31.84
C ASP A 328 0.51 28.89 32.86
N ASP A 329 1.75 28.92 32.35
CA ASP A 329 2.98 29.16 33.12
C ASP A 329 3.28 30.66 33.30
#